data_AF-A0A1B4G167-F1
#
_entry.id   AF-A0A1B4G167-F1
#
_cell.length_a   1.000
_cell.length_b   1.000
_cell.length_c   1.000
_cell.angle_alpha   90.00
_cell.angle_beta   90.00
_cell.angle_gamma   90.00
#
_symmetry.space_group_name_H-M   'P 1'
#
loop_
_entity.id
_entity.type
_entity.pdbx_description
1 polymer ?
#
loop_
_entity_poly.entity_id
_entity_poly.type
_entity_poly.pdbx_seq_one_letter_code
_entity_poly.pdbx_strand_id
1 'polypeptide(L)' 'MQRGRITEFLFDNGDYFVARTDMPGVRIGMVGGTCFELPAGHAYYDRVCEIANAVDAEEMFDELYAALIA' A
#
# COMPACT_ATOMS: atom_id res chain seq x y z
N MET A 1 1.44 5.65 -16.13
CA MET A 1 0.87 4.44 -15.52
C MET A 1 -0.59 4.72 -15.21
N GLN A 2 -1.51 3.84 -15.62
CA GLN A 2 -2.92 3.93 -15.24
C GLN A 2 -3.02 3.64 -13.75
N ARG A 3 -3.79 4.44 -12.99
CA ARG A 3 -3.94 4.29 -11.55
C ARG A 3 -5.21 3.51 -11.25
N GLY A 4 -5.10 2.40 -10.52
CA GLY A 4 -6.22 1.49 -10.29
C GLY A 4 -7.29 2.13 -9.41
N ARG A 5 -8.56 1.87 -9.67
CA ARG A 5 -9.63 2.27 -8.76
C ARG A 5 -9.56 1.37 -7.52
N ILE A 6 -9.64 1.97 -6.32
CA ILE A 6 -9.76 1.20 -5.08
C ILE A 6 -11.10 0.44 -5.10
N THR A 7 -11.04 -0.87 -4.87
CA THR A 7 -12.20 -1.77 -4.81
C THR A 7 -12.53 -2.19 -3.38
N GLU A 8 -11.52 -2.29 -2.53
CA GLU A 8 -11.64 -2.73 -1.13
C GLU A 8 -10.49 -2.14 -0.31
N PHE A 9 -10.78 -1.61 0.88
CA PHE A 9 -9.76 -1.29 1.87
C PHE A 9 -9.51 -2.52 2.75
N LEU A 10 -8.27 -2.99 2.77
CA LEU A 10 -7.80 -4.06 3.66
C LEU A 10 -7.50 -3.51 5.05
N PHE A 11 -6.99 -2.28 5.10
CA PHE A 11 -6.73 -1.52 6.30
C PHE A 11 -6.92 -0.03 6.03
N ASP A 12 -7.50 0.71 6.97
CA ASP A 12 -7.62 2.17 6.95
C ASP A 12 -7.82 2.67 8.39
N ASN A 13 -6.92 3.54 8.86
CA ASN A 13 -7.03 4.20 10.16
C ASN A 13 -7.13 5.73 10.08
N GLY A 14 -7.27 6.30 8.87
CA GLY A 14 -7.28 7.74 8.64
C GLY A 14 -5.91 8.39 8.42
N ASP A 15 -4.81 7.72 8.80
CA ASP A 15 -3.43 8.18 8.55
C ASP A 15 -2.76 7.35 7.45
N TYR A 16 -2.90 6.02 7.52
CA TYR A 16 -2.40 5.05 6.56
C TYR A 16 -3.53 4.14 6.07
N PHE A 17 -3.39 3.68 4.83
CA PHE A 17 -4.33 2.72 4.26
C PHE A 17 -3.62 1.67 3.39
N VAL A 18 -4.25 0.50 3.31
CA VAL A 18 -3.93 -0.57 2.36
C VAL A 18 -5.22 -0.93 1.63
N ALA A 19 -5.17 -1.03 0.31
CA ALA A 19 -6.34 -1.26 -0.51
C ALA A 19 -6.04 -2.15 -1.72
N ARG A 20 -7.00 -3.00 -2.08
CA ARG A 20 -7.02 -3.65 -3.39
C ARG A 20 -7.50 -2.67 -4.45
N THR A 21 -7.03 -2.88 -5.67
CA THR A 21 -7.47 -2.11 -6.84
C THR A 21 -8.14 -3.01 -7.87
N ASP A 22 -8.79 -2.40 -8.85
CA ASP A 22 -9.31 -3.10 -10.04
C ASP A 22 -8.22 -3.53 -11.03
N MET A 23 -6.97 -3.11 -10.80
CA MET A 23 -5.78 -3.64 -11.45
C MET A 23 -5.15 -4.74 -10.58
N PRO A 24 -4.43 -5.71 -11.17
CA PRO A 24 -3.75 -6.76 -10.42
C PRO A 24 -2.62 -6.18 -9.56
N GLY A 25 -2.94 -5.86 -8.30
CA GLY A 25 -2.05 -5.21 -7.36
C GLY A 25 -2.75 -4.71 -6.09
N VAL A 26 -1.94 -4.26 -5.15
CA VAL A 26 -2.35 -3.58 -3.92
C VAL A 26 -1.77 -2.18 -3.87
N ARG A 27 -2.48 -1.28 -3.21
CA ARG A 27 -2.02 0.07 -2.92
C ARG A 27 -1.82 0.22 -1.43
N ILE A 28 -0.69 0.78 -1.03
CA ILE A 28 -0.43 1.26 0.33
C ILE A 28 -0.09 2.75 0.28
N GLY A 29 -0.53 3.52 1.26
CA GLY A 29 -0.20 4.94 1.29
C GLY A 29 -0.58 5.65 2.57
N MET A 30 -0.04 6.86 2.70
CA MET A 30 -0.44 7.83 3.71
C MET A 30 -1.62 8.64 3.17
N VAL A 31 -2.68 8.82 3.96
CA VAL A 31 -3.86 9.60 3.59
C VAL A 31 -3.46 11.05 3.34
N GLY A 32 -3.81 11.57 2.16
CA GLY A 32 -3.40 12.93 1.74
C GLY A 32 -1.93 13.07 1.32
N GLY A 33 -1.17 11.98 1.35
CA GLY A 33 0.26 11.95 1.04
C GLY A 33 0.62 11.04 -0.14
N THR A 34 1.81 10.46 -0.06
CA THR A 34 2.34 9.53 -1.07
C THR A 34 1.62 8.19 -1.01
N CYS A 35 1.50 7.53 -2.15
CA CYS A 35 0.96 6.18 -2.26
C CYS A 35 1.83 5.36 -3.21
N PHE A 36 1.95 4.07 -2.91
CA PHE A 36 2.66 3.09 -3.72
C PHE A 36 1.67 2.07 -4.26
N GLU A 37 1.76 1.78 -5.57
CA GLU A 37 1.04 0.68 -6.19
C GLU A 37 2.00 -0.48 -6.42
N LEU A 38 1.69 -1.63 -5.83
CA LEU A 38 2.49 -2.84 -5.92
C LEU A 38 1.74 -3.86 -6.78
N PRO A 39 2.25 -4.21 -7.98
CA PRO A 39 1.60 -5.22 -8.80
C PRO A 39 1.67 -6.59 -8.14
N ALA A 40 0.75 -7.48 -8.53
CA ALA A 40 0.85 -8.89 -8.14
C ALA A 40 2.22 -9.47 -8.56
N GLY A 41 2.89 -10.18 -7.65
CA GLY A 41 4.26 -10.69 -7.85
C GLY A 41 5.37 -9.72 -7.42
N HIS A 42 5.05 -8.53 -6.94
CA HIS A 42 6.02 -7.68 -6.26
C HIS A 42 6.53 -8.35 -4.97
N ALA A 43 7.80 -8.16 -4.61
CA ALA A 43 8.42 -8.80 -3.45
C ALA A 43 7.66 -8.54 -2.13
N TYR A 44 7.07 -7.35 -1.99
CA TYR A 44 6.28 -6.96 -0.80
C TYR A 44 4.77 -7.19 -0.94
N TYR A 45 4.29 -7.75 -2.06
CA TYR A 45 2.85 -7.88 -2.33
C TYR A 45 2.14 -8.68 -1.24
N ASP A 46 2.64 -9.88 -0.90
CA ASP A 46 2.00 -10.76 0.08
C ASP A 46 2.03 -10.13 1.49
N ARG A 47 3.17 -9.55 1.89
CA ARG A 47 3.29 -8.84 3.17
C ARG A 47 2.29 -7.69 3.28
N VAL A 48 2.12 -6.90 2.22
CA VAL A 48 1.16 -5.78 2.21
C VAL A 48 -0.28 -6.28 2.29
N CYS A 49 -0.60 -7.41 1.66
CA CYS A 49 -1.94 -8.00 1.75
C CYS A 49 -2.32 -8.47 3.16
N GLU A 50 -1.34 -8.76 4.01
CA GLU A 50 -1.54 -9.26 5.38
C GLU A 50 -1.59 -8.15 6.44
N ILE A 51 -1.32 -6.89 6.07
CA ILE A 51 -1.34 -5.76 7.00
C ILE A 51 -2.77 -5.53 7.53
N ALA A 52 -2.91 -5.61 8.85
CA ALA A 52 -4.19 -5.44 9.55
C ALA A 52 -4.11 -4.44 10.72
N ASN A 53 -2.96 -3.79 10.93
CA ASN A 53 -2.78 -2.80 12.00
C ASN A 53 -1.90 -1.62 11.54
N ALA A 54 -1.94 -0.55 12.33
CA ALA A 54 -1.30 0.72 11.99
C ALA A 54 0.23 0.63 11.95
N VAL A 55 0.83 -0.14 12.86
CA VAL A 55 2.29 -0.25 12.97
C VAL A 55 2.86 -0.90 11.72
N ASP A 56 2.27 -2.02 11.28
CA ASP A 56 2.72 -2.71 10.07
C ASP A 56 2.51 -1.87 8.80
N ALA A 57 1.43 -1.07 8.77
CA ALA A 57 1.15 -0.16 7.66
C ALA A 57 2.19 0.97 7.56
N GLU A 58 2.55 1.55 8.70
CA GLU A 58 3.57 2.59 8.80
C GLU A 58 4.97 2.06 8.45
N GLU A 59 5.40 0.95 9.06
CA GLU A 59 6.71 0.36 8.80
C GLU A 59 6.90 -0.01 7.32
N MET A 60 5.86 -0.58 6.70
CA MET A 60 5.89 -0.90 5.27
C MET A 60 5.93 0.35 4.39
N PHE A 61 5.19 1.39 4.76
CA PHE A 61 5.23 2.66 4.05
C PHE A 61 6.63 3.28 4.11
N ASP A 62 7.24 3.32 5.29
CA ASP A 62 8.60 3.84 5.49
C ASP A 62 9.65 3.05 4.71
N GLU A 63 9.55 1.73 4.67
CA GLU A 63 10.45 0.87 3.89
C GLU A 63 10.35 1.17 2.38
N LEU A 64 9.14 1.31 1.85
CA LEU A 64 8.90 1.70 0.45
C LEU A 64 9.37 3.12 0.14
N TYR A 65 9.15 4.04 1.08
CA TYR A 65 9.56 5.44 0.94
C TYR A 65 11.08 5.58 0.97
N ALA A 66 11.74 4.88 1.88
CA ALA A 66 13.20 4.81 1.95
C ALA A 66 13.80 4.27 0.65
N ALA A 67 13.20 3.21 0.08
CA ALA A 67 13.64 2.64 -1.20
C ALA A 67 13.44 3.58 -2.40
N LEU A 68 12.50 4.53 -2.32
CA LEU A 68 12.26 5.53 -3.37
C LEU A 68 13.31 6.65 -3.37
N ILE A 69 13.81 7.02 -2.19
CA ILE A 69 14.75 8.15 -2.00
C ILE A 69 16.22 7.72 -1.94
N ALA A 70 16.50 6.42 -1.89
CA ALA A 70 17.85 5.83 -1.90
C ALA A 70 18.43 5.74 -3.32
#